data_AF-A0A821L555-F1
#
_entry.id   AF-A0A821L555-F1
#
_cell.length_a   1.000
_cell.length_b   1.000
_cell.length_c   1.000
_cell.angle_alpha   90.00
_cell.angle_beta   90.00
_cell.angle_gamma   90.00
#
_symmetry.space_group_name_H-M   'P 1'
#
loop_
_entity.id
_entity.type
_entity.pdbx_description
1 polymer ?
#
loop_
_entity_poly.entity_id
_entity_poly.type
_entity_poly.pdbx_seq_one_letter_code
_entity_poly.pdbx_strand_id
1 'polypeptide(L)'
;TLVPIRIELGLFECGLWHKGVIPHFMSINELVLNRLNIETSYNSIQKTLSTDENEYDYYERSYKIVRQILSKHDINEMTILFIGHAPSLETLTRQLIGAQPRPNELTQIAQKINYLSLTILEGQKDSWTFVDAILAKQL
;
A
#
# COMPACT_ATOMS: atom_id res chain seq x y z
N THR A 1 11.66 8.25 -18.56
CA THR A 1 10.21 8.21 -18.82
C THR A 1 9.49 8.43 -17.51
N LEU A 2 8.47 9.29 -17.43
CA LEU A 2 7.68 9.45 -16.19
C LEU A 2 6.75 8.24 -16.05
N VAL A 3 6.82 7.54 -14.92
CA VAL A 3 5.92 6.42 -14.62
C VAL A 3 4.61 7.02 -14.06
N PRO A 4 3.44 6.73 -14.66
CA PRO A 4 2.17 7.27 -14.17
C PRO A 4 1.72 6.57 -12.88
N ILE A 5 1.02 7.33 -12.03
CA ILE A 5 0.49 6.89 -10.74
C ILE A 5 -0.81 6.11 -10.97
N ARG A 6 -0.90 4.94 -10.36
CA ARG A 6 -2.12 4.11 -10.31
C ARG A 6 -2.81 4.31 -8.97
N ILE A 7 -4.07 4.75 -8.99
CA ILE A 7 -4.86 4.99 -7.79
C ILE A 7 -5.55 3.69 -7.34
N GLU A 8 -4.99 3.02 -6.35
CA GLU A 8 -5.53 1.78 -5.75
C GLU A 8 -6.19 2.10 -4.40
N LEU A 9 -7.53 1.99 -4.35
CA LEU A 9 -8.31 2.14 -3.12
C LEU A 9 -7.93 1.10 -2.07
N GLY A 10 -7.48 -0.07 -2.49
CA GLY A 10 -7.05 -1.15 -1.60
C GLY A 10 -5.82 -0.81 -0.75
N LEU A 11 -5.11 0.28 -1.05
CA LEU A 11 -3.99 0.79 -0.26
C LEU A 11 -4.40 1.84 0.79
N PHE A 12 -5.68 2.24 0.82
CA PHE A 12 -6.19 3.15 1.83
C PHE A 12 -6.10 2.54 3.23
N GLU A 13 -5.94 3.39 4.25
CA GLU A 13 -5.80 2.97 5.64
C GLU A 13 -7.06 2.26 6.20
N CYS A 14 -6.96 1.79 7.44
CA CYS A 14 -8.02 1.01 8.09
C CYS A 14 -9.30 1.83 8.21
N GLY A 15 -10.41 1.28 7.70
CA GLY A 15 -11.72 1.95 7.73
C GLY A 15 -12.20 2.33 9.13
N LEU A 16 -11.83 1.55 10.16
CA LEU A 16 -12.14 1.80 11.57
C LEU A 16 -11.77 3.22 12.03
N TRP A 17 -10.70 3.79 11.48
CA TRP A 17 -10.16 5.07 11.95
C TRP A 17 -10.94 6.29 11.46
N HIS A 18 -11.95 6.07 10.60
CA HIS A 18 -12.74 7.13 10.00
C HIS A 18 -14.13 7.32 10.60
N LYS A 19 -14.41 6.76 11.79
CA LYS A 19 -15.64 7.01 12.58
C LYS A 19 -16.95 6.90 11.76
N GLY A 20 -17.03 5.90 10.87
CA GLY A 20 -18.21 5.66 10.05
C GLY A 20 -18.30 6.47 8.75
N VAL A 21 -17.27 7.24 8.36
CA VAL A 21 -17.30 8.03 7.12
C VAL A 21 -16.01 7.91 6.31
N ILE A 22 -16.05 7.24 5.17
CA ILE A 22 -14.93 7.26 4.21
C ILE A 22 -14.76 8.67 3.61
N PRO A 23 -13.52 9.18 3.49
CA PRO A 23 -13.29 10.49 2.87
C PRO A 23 -13.83 10.56 1.44
N HIS A 24 -14.28 11.75 1.05
CA HIS A 24 -14.61 12.03 -0.34
C HIS A 24 -13.33 12.23 -1.15
N PHE A 25 -12.87 11.18 -1.82
CA PHE A 25 -11.66 11.23 -2.65
C PHE A 25 -11.88 12.06 -3.92
N MET A 26 -10.81 12.72 -4.38
CA MET A 26 -10.79 13.30 -5.72
C MET A 26 -11.01 12.20 -6.77
N SER A 27 -11.81 12.51 -7.77
CA SER A 27 -11.94 11.70 -8.97
C SER A 27 -10.64 11.69 -9.79
N ILE A 28 -10.49 10.68 -10.64
CA ILE A 28 -9.36 10.59 -11.59
C ILE A 28 -9.24 11.86 -12.44
N ASN A 29 -10.37 12.42 -12.89
CA ASN A 29 -10.39 13.66 -13.68
C ASN A 29 -9.87 14.86 -12.87
N GLU A 30 -10.26 14.99 -11.60
CA GLU A 30 -9.77 16.06 -10.74
C GLU A 30 -8.25 15.94 -10.49
N LEU A 31 -7.73 14.73 -10.28
CA LEU A 31 -6.29 14.52 -10.13
C LEU A 31 -5.52 14.93 -11.40
N VAL A 32 -6.03 14.57 -12.58
CA VAL A 32 -5.45 14.97 -13.89
C VAL A 32 -5.52 16.49 -14.09
N LEU A 33 -6.66 17.12 -13.77
CA LEU A 33 -6.82 18.58 -13.85
C LEU A 33 -5.86 19.31 -12.91
N ASN A 34 -5.49 18.71 -11.79
CA ASN A 34 -4.46 19.18 -10.86
C ASN A 34 -3.04 18.79 -11.28
N ARG A 35 -2.83 18.38 -12.53
CA ARG A 35 -1.53 18.10 -13.15
C ARG A 35 -0.76 16.94 -12.52
N LEU A 36 -1.46 16.00 -11.87
CA LEU A 36 -0.86 14.74 -11.44
C LEU A 36 -0.76 13.78 -12.64
N ASN A 37 0.36 13.08 -12.74
CA ASN A 37 0.61 12.10 -13.79
C ASN A 37 -0.13 10.78 -13.46
N ILE A 38 -1.43 10.70 -13.76
CA ILE A 38 -2.28 9.56 -13.42
C ILE A 38 -2.44 8.59 -14.60
N GLU A 39 -2.40 7.28 -14.32
CA GLU A 39 -2.79 6.24 -15.26
C GLU A 39 -4.32 6.11 -15.29
N THR A 40 -4.97 6.73 -16.29
CA THR A 40 -6.44 6.80 -16.36
C THR A 40 -7.11 5.50 -16.78
N SER A 41 -6.38 4.57 -17.40
CA SER A 41 -6.92 3.25 -17.77
C SER A 41 -6.89 2.24 -16.62
N TYR A 42 -6.16 2.55 -15.55
CA TYR A 42 -6.06 1.69 -14.40
C TYR A 42 -7.36 1.69 -13.60
N ASN A 43 -7.84 0.48 -13.34
CA ASN A 43 -8.99 0.25 -12.50
C ASN A 43 -8.51 -0.38 -11.18
N SER A 44 -8.74 0.35 -10.08
CA SER A 44 -8.48 -0.13 -8.71
C SER A 44 -9.03 -1.54 -8.51
N ILE A 45 -8.23 -2.42 -7.89
CA ILE A 45 -8.61 -3.80 -7.58
C ILE A 45 -9.71 -3.77 -6.51
N GLN A 46 -9.51 -3.00 -5.45
CA GLN A 46 -10.57 -2.73 -4.48
C GLN A 46 -11.54 -1.69 -5.07
N LYS A 47 -12.84 -1.95 -4.99
CA LYS A 47 -13.88 -1.05 -5.53
C LYS A 47 -14.54 -0.18 -4.47
N THR A 48 -14.60 -0.66 -3.24
CA THR A 48 -15.28 -0.01 -2.12
C THR A 48 -14.45 -0.13 -0.86
N LEU A 49 -14.64 0.79 0.08
CA LEU A 49 -14.06 0.73 1.42
C LEU A 49 -15.18 0.52 2.42
N SER A 50 -14.89 -0.20 3.50
CA SER A 50 -15.83 -0.44 4.59
C SER A 50 -15.37 0.30 5.82
N THR A 51 -16.28 1.00 6.50
CA THR A 51 -16.02 1.61 7.81
C THR A 51 -16.13 0.61 8.96
N ASP A 52 -16.69 -0.56 8.70
CA ASP A 52 -16.84 -1.66 9.65
C ASP A 52 -15.62 -2.60 9.65
N GLU A 53 -14.61 -2.28 8.83
CA GLU A 53 -13.34 -3.00 8.77
C GLU A 53 -12.58 -2.84 10.08
N ASN A 54 -12.21 -3.96 10.73
CA ASN A 54 -11.27 -3.92 11.87
C ASN A 54 -9.82 -4.14 11.40
N GLU A 55 -8.86 -4.09 12.31
CA GLU A 55 -7.44 -4.25 11.97
C GLU A 55 -7.11 -5.62 11.35
N TYR A 56 -7.81 -6.71 11.73
CA TYR A 56 -7.62 -8.02 11.10
C TYR A 56 -8.06 -8.00 9.63
N ASP A 57 -9.24 -7.45 9.36
CA ASP A 57 -9.77 -7.29 8.00
C ASP A 57 -8.84 -6.41 7.15
N TYR A 58 -8.26 -5.37 7.75
CA TYR A 58 -7.29 -4.50 7.09
C TYR A 58 -5.99 -5.22 6.70
N TYR A 59 -5.46 -6.10 7.55
CA TYR A 59 -4.32 -6.97 7.19
C TYR A 59 -4.69 -7.87 6.01
N GLU A 60 -5.84 -8.53 6.07
CA GLU A 60 -6.30 -9.43 4.99
C GLU A 60 -6.50 -8.69 3.66
N ARG A 61 -7.15 -7.52 3.67
CA ARG A 61 -7.28 -6.67 2.48
C ARG A 61 -5.92 -6.25 1.95
N SER A 62 -5.04 -5.75 2.82
CA SER A 62 -3.69 -5.28 2.45
C SER A 62 -2.90 -6.40 1.77
N TYR A 63 -2.84 -7.57 2.40
CA TYR A 63 -2.11 -8.72 1.87
C TYR A 63 -2.69 -9.21 0.53
N LYS A 64 -4.02 -9.32 0.44
CA LYS A 64 -4.71 -9.70 -0.81
C LYS A 64 -4.38 -8.73 -1.95
N ILE A 65 -4.43 -7.43 -1.71
CA ILE A 65 -4.16 -6.41 -2.73
C ILE A 65 -2.72 -6.49 -3.21
N VAL A 66 -1.76 -6.58 -2.29
CA VAL A 66 -0.34 -6.68 -2.64
C VAL A 66 -0.07 -7.95 -3.46
N ARG A 67 -0.58 -9.11 -3.03
CA ARG A 67 -0.45 -10.37 -3.78
C ARG A 67 -1.02 -10.28 -5.20
N GLN A 68 -2.18 -9.63 -5.37
CA GLN A 68 -2.79 -9.45 -6.69
C GLN A 68 -2.04 -8.46 -7.58
N ILE A 69 -1.39 -7.44 -6.99
CA ILE A 69 -0.55 -6.52 -7.74
C ILE A 69 0.72 -7.24 -8.18
N LEU A 70 1.40 -7.95 -7.27
CA LEU A 70 2.59 -8.73 -7.56
C LEU A 70 2.33 -9.79 -8.65
N SER A 71 1.21 -10.52 -8.60
CA SER A 71 0.92 -11.57 -9.58
C SER A 71 0.67 -11.05 -11.00
N LYS A 72 0.20 -9.81 -11.15
CA LYS A 72 0.06 -9.14 -12.47
C LYS A 72 1.42 -8.75 -13.08
N HIS A 73 2.48 -8.91 -12.32
CA HIS A 73 3.80 -8.37 -12.57
C HIS A 73 4.91 -9.44 -12.45
N ASP A 74 4.56 -10.72 -12.38
CA ASP A 74 5.43 -11.88 -12.06
C ASP A 74 6.40 -12.31 -13.19
N ILE A 75 6.38 -11.62 -14.35
CA ILE A 75 7.13 -12.05 -15.54
C ILE A 75 8.44 -11.30 -15.78
N ASN A 76 8.70 -10.21 -15.06
CA ASN A 76 9.89 -9.36 -15.28
C ASN A 76 10.52 -8.97 -13.94
N GLU A 77 11.84 -8.81 -13.93
CA GLU A 77 12.54 -8.05 -12.87
C GLU A 77 11.97 -6.62 -12.87
N MET A 78 11.22 -6.27 -11.82
CA MET A 78 10.64 -4.95 -11.70
C MET A 78 10.53 -4.49 -10.26
N THR A 79 10.61 -3.18 -10.08
CA THR A 79 10.37 -2.51 -8.82
C THR A 79 8.96 -1.93 -8.82
N ILE A 80 8.19 -2.22 -7.77
CA ILE A 80 6.87 -1.63 -7.54
C ILE A 80 6.97 -0.73 -6.31
N LEU A 81 6.61 0.54 -6.48
CA LEU A 81 6.51 1.49 -5.38
C LEU A 81 5.07 1.58 -4.91
N PHE A 82 4.81 1.13 -3.68
CA PHE A 82 3.55 1.37 -2.98
C PHE A 82 3.68 2.66 -2.16
N ILE A 83 2.78 3.62 -2.40
CA ILE A 83 2.65 4.83 -1.60
C ILE A 83 1.32 4.73 -0.86
N GLY A 84 1.36 4.81 0.47
CA GLY A 84 0.20 4.64 1.33
C GLY A 84 0.36 5.41 2.63
N HIS A 85 -0.14 4.81 3.71
CA HIS A 85 -0.20 5.43 5.04
C HIS A 85 0.87 4.82 5.96
N ALA A 86 1.04 5.39 7.16
CA ALA A 86 1.94 4.84 8.17
C ALA A 86 1.81 3.31 8.36
N PRO A 87 0.62 2.73 8.61
CA PRO A 87 0.51 1.28 8.78
C PRO A 87 0.81 0.46 7.53
N SER A 88 0.84 1.05 6.34
CA SER A 88 1.06 0.33 5.09
C SER A 88 2.44 -0.33 5.05
N LEU A 89 3.45 0.24 5.72
CA LEU A 89 4.77 -0.41 5.85
C LEU A 89 4.69 -1.76 6.56
N GLU A 90 3.73 -1.94 7.49
CA GLU A 90 3.49 -3.19 8.20
C GLU A 90 2.51 -4.08 7.42
N THR A 91 1.30 -3.58 7.12
CA THR A 91 0.22 -4.43 6.61
C THR A 91 0.45 -4.93 5.18
N LEU A 92 1.20 -4.19 4.36
CA LEU A 92 1.54 -4.63 3.00
C LEU A 92 2.69 -5.64 2.97
N THR A 93 3.50 -5.74 4.04
CA THR A 93 4.78 -6.48 4.01
C THR A 93 4.83 -7.66 4.98
N ARG A 94 4.15 -7.56 6.12
CA ARG A 94 4.24 -8.54 7.22
C ARG A 94 3.93 -9.96 6.77
N GLN A 95 2.80 -10.14 6.08
CA GLN A 95 2.37 -11.45 5.58
C GLN A 95 3.20 -11.90 4.37
N LEU A 96 3.77 -10.97 3.57
CA LEU A 96 4.65 -11.33 2.45
C LEU A 96 5.92 -12.04 2.92
N ILE A 97 6.49 -11.63 4.05
CA ILE A 97 7.68 -12.26 4.64
C ILE A 97 7.33 -13.52 5.47
N GLY A 98 6.09 -14.03 5.36
CA GLY A 98 5.62 -15.20 6.09
C GLY A 98 5.34 -14.98 7.58
N ALA A 99 5.35 -13.73 8.05
CA ALA A 99 5.10 -13.42 9.46
C ALA A 99 3.61 -13.22 9.74
N GLN A 100 3.20 -13.49 10.99
CA GLN A 100 1.81 -13.35 11.41
C GLN A 100 1.39 -11.87 11.55
N PRO A 101 0.13 -11.53 11.19
CA PRO A 101 -0.47 -10.22 11.45
C PRO A 101 -0.38 -9.80 12.92
N ARG A 102 -0.27 -8.49 13.17
CA ARG A 102 -0.24 -7.90 14.52
C ARG A 102 -1.30 -6.81 14.69
N PRO A 103 -2.60 -7.15 14.61
CA PRO A 103 -3.69 -6.18 14.66
C PRO A 103 -3.71 -5.37 15.96
N ASN A 104 -3.48 -6.02 17.10
CA ASN A 104 -3.50 -5.38 18.41
C ASN A 104 -2.33 -4.40 18.65
N GLU A 105 -1.25 -4.51 17.87
CA GLU A 105 -0.07 -3.64 17.95
C GLU A 105 -0.06 -2.56 16.85
N LEU A 106 -0.97 -2.66 15.86
CA LEU A 106 -0.88 -1.89 14.61
C LEU A 106 -0.84 -0.39 14.86
N THR A 107 -1.68 0.12 15.76
CA THR A 107 -1.70 1.53 16.13
C THR A 107 -0.37 2.00 16.73
N GLN A 108 0.23 1.19 17.61
CA GLN A 108 1.52 1.52 18.24
C GLN A 108 2.68 1.46 17.25
N ILE A 109 2.60 0.55 16.26
CA ILE A 109 3.57 0.45 15.16
C ILE A 109 3.43 1.69 14.27
N ALA A 110 2.21 2.02 13.84
CA ALA A 110 1.94 3.15 12.95
C ALA A 110 2.38 4.50 13.55
N GLN A 111 2.21 4.70 14.86
CA GLN A 111 2.64 5.92 15.56
C GLN A 111 4.16 6.16 15.57
N LYS A 112 4.97 5.14 15.28
CA LYS A 112 6.44 5.26 15.22
C LYS A 112 6.96 5.56 13.81
N ILE A 113 6.08 5.58 12.81
CA ILE A 113 6.43 5.74 11.41
C ILE A 113 6.38 7.22 11.04
N ASN A 114 7.48 7.73 10.51
CA ASN A 114 7.60 9.12 10.11
C ASN A 114 7.17 9.30 8.65
N TYR A 115 6.96 10.55 8.26
CA TYR A 115 6.74 10.88 6.85
C TYR A 115 7.90 10.37 5.98
N LEU A 116 7.54 9.78 4.85
CA LEU A 116 8.48 9.20 3.88
C LEU A 116 9.37 8.08 4.44
N SER A 117 9.01 7.47 5.58
CA SER A 117 9.61 6.20 5.98
C SER A 117 9.42 5.18 4.86
N LEU A 118 10.51 4.49 4.52
CA LEU A 118 10.57 3.53 3.43
C LEU A 118 11.00 2.17 3.97
N THR A 119 10.38 1.12 3.45
CA THR A 119 10.88 -0.25 3.57
C THR A 119 10.98 -0.86 2.18
N ILE A 120 11.97 -1.72 1.97
CA ILE A 120 12.20 -2.40 0.70
C ILE A 120 12.17 -3.90 0.95
N LEU A 121 11.41 -4.61 0.13
CA LEU A 121 11.44 -6.06 0.09
C LEU A 121 11.96 -6.50 -1.27
N GLU A 122 12.88 -7.45 -1.25
CA GLU A 122 13.29 -8.21 -2.44
C GLU A 122 12.83 -9.64 -2.29
N GLY A 123 12.36 -10.22 -3.39
CA GLY A 123 11.80 -11.56 -3.36
C GLY A 123 11.45 -12.12 -4.72
N GLN A 124 11.32 -13.46 -4.75
CA GLN A 124 10.84 -14.20 -5.91
C GLN A 124 9.70 -15.12 -5.47
N LYS A 125 8.57 -15.09 -6.19
CA LYS A 125 7.35 -15.85 -5.88
C LYS A 125 6.85 -15.59 -4.44
N ASP A 126 7.06 -16.56 -3.56
CA ASP A 126 6.57 -16.57 -2.17
C ASP A 126 7.68 -16.33 -1.14
N SER A 127 8.91 -16.06 -1.60
CA SER A 127 10.05 -15.78 -0.72
C SER A 127 10.38 -14.30 -0.78
N TRP A 128 10.00 -13.56 0.26
CA TRP A 128 10.27 -12.12 0.39
C TRP A 128 11.12 -11.83 1.62
N THR A 129 12.08 -10.92 1.49
CA THR A 129 12.99 -10.52 2.57
C THR A 129 13.15 -9.01 2.59
N PHE A 130 13.25 -8.43 3.79
CA PHE A 130 13.63 -7.04 3.93
C PHE A 130 15.08 -6.84 3.50
N VAL A 131 15.33 -5.77 2.76
CA VAL A 131 16.67 -5.30 2.44
C VAL A 131 16.84 -3.87 2.94
N ASP A 132 18.09 -3.47 3.17
CA ASP A 132 18.38 -2.12 3.64
C ASP A 132 17.86 -1.11 2.63
N ALA A 133 17.08 -0.14 3.13
CA ALA A 133 16.67 1.01 2.34
C ALA A 133 17.88 1.93 2.12
N ILE A 134 18.74 1.58 1.15
CA ILE A 134 19.85 2.44 0.73
C ILE A 134 19.27 3.55 -0.16
N LEU A 135 18.55 4.48 0.45
CA LEU A 135 18.35 5.79 -0.15
C LEU A 135 19.66 6.56 0.06
N ALA A 136 20.29 6.94 -1.06
CA ALA A 136 21.62 7.54 -1.10
C ALA A 136 21.87 8.54 0.05
N LYS A 137 22.90 8.28 0.85
CA LYS A 137 23.59 9.30 1.69
C LYS A 137 24.34 10.32 0.81
N GLN A 138 23.73 10.80 -0.25
CA GLN A 138 24.32 11.79 -1.14
C GLN A 138 23.26 12.84 -1.52
N LEU A 139 23.07 13.77 -0.58
CA LEU A 139 22.88 15.19 -0.89
C LEU A 139 23.90 15.95 -0.06
#